data_AF-A0A9J6A055-F1
#
_entry.id   AF-A0A9J6A055-F1
#
_cell.length_a   1.000
_cell.length_b   1.000
_cell.length_c   1.000
_cell.angle_alpha   90.00
_cell.angle_beta   90.00
_cell.angle_gamma   90.00
#
_symmetry.space_group_name_H-M   'P 1'
#
loop_
_entity.id
_entity.type
_entity.pdbx_description
1 polymer ?
#
loop_
_entity_poly.entity_id
_entity_poly.type
_entity_poly.pdbx_seq_one_letter_code
_entity_poly.pdbx_strand_id
1 'polypeptide(L)'
;MVVELFCFIAVVVVLKYFFYDDDVIDVGSSDFNALFTVAERLEKLYDGKAHVGLQIPDQDSGSRQSIDVVLVTRREAMIVCVKNVAGFISVDKDGRWVCTGSHKTERLPNPVAEAKQLVPILESYLEQRGISLPEGYFTIDSDSFPSEVIRYDQWIQLKPESNMLSGWIKGAFHGGKKDVQESISEKLNLVLSTAPMWDRLELKGNKFVLGEFLEFKGDNEDIRALGNIRRSKVSTVTIQKTSMFGVAPSKLQVHYCLRDYRGEGTSASDWTEVTVHSRTEIKIQPKGSTKARKYKLSSVISMSLSA
;
A
#
# COMPACT_ATOMS: atom_id res chain seq x y z
N MET A 1 -10.32 2.02 -37.56
CA MET A 1 -10.18 2.92 -36.40
C MET A 1 -10.82 2.19 -35.24
N VAL A 2 -10.03 1.42 -34.50
CA VAL A 2 -10.55 0.50 -33.46
C VAL A 2 -10.42 1.25 -32.14
N VAL A 3 -11.56 1.61 -31.57
CA VAL A 3 -11.66 2.19 -30.22
C VAL A 3 -11.64 0.98 -29.27
N GLU A 4 -10.52 0.78 -28.58
CA GLU A 4 -10.36 -0.29 -27.60
C GLU A 4 -10.70 0.27 -26.21
N LEU A 5 -11.95 0.07 -25.78
CA LEU A 5 -12.42 0.51 -24.46
C LEU A 5 -11.96 -0.52 -23.41
N PHE A 6 -11.04 -0.16 -22.54
CA PHE A 6 -10.73 -0.88 -21.30
C PHE A 6 -11.44 -0.17 -20.13
N CYS A 7 -11.64 -0.81 -18.98
CA CYS A 7 -12.44 -0.24 -17.88
C CYS A 7 -11.70 -0.31 -16.55
N PHE A 8 -11.90 0.71 -15.71
CA PHE A 8 -11.31 0.83 -14.38
C PHE A 8 -12.40 1.00 -13.34
N ILE A 9 -12.12 0.51 -12.13
CA ILE A 9 -13.04 0.64 -11.01
C ILE A 9 -12.29 1.34 -9.88
N ALA A 10 -12.66 2.59 -9.61
CA ALA A 10 -12.32 3.24 -8.35
C ALA A 10 -13.15 2.57 -7.26
N VAL A 11 -12.55 1.65 -6.50
CA VAL A 11 -13.22 0.98 -5.39
C VAL A 11 -12.82 1.67 -4.10
N VAL A 12 -13.79 2.26 -3.41
CA VAL A 12 -13.62 2.71 -2.03
C VAL A 12 -14.05 1.59 -1.11
N VAL A 13 -13.10 0.91 -0.45
CA VAL A 13 -13.46 -0.09 0.57
C VAL A 13 -13.58 0.59 1.92
N VAL A 14 -14.76 0.48 2.52
CA VAL A 14 -15.06 1.01 3.85
C VAL A 14 -15.05 -0.13 4.84
N LEU A 15 -14.02 -0.20 5.68
CA LEU A 15 -13.95 -1.21 6.73
C LEU A 15 -14.61 -0.68 8.00
N LYS A 16 -15.50 -1.49 8.60
CA LYS A 16 -16.06 -1.26 9.93
C LYS A 16 -15.09 -1.88 10.94
N TYR A 17 -14.57 -1.07 11.84
CA TYR A 17 -13.58 -1.38 12.88
C TYR A 17 -13.70 -2.81 13.47
N PHE A 18 -12.80 -3.72 13.09
CA PHE A 18 -12.69 -5.07 13.69
C PHE A 18 -11.31 -5.36 14.33
N PHE A 19 -10.33 -4.46 14.23
CA PHE A 19 -8.97 -4.67 14.74
C PHE A 19 -8.67 -3.93 16.06
N TYR A 20 -9.60 -3.96 17.02
CA TYR A 20 -9.27 -3.68 18.42
C TYR A 20 -8.72 -4.98 19.01
N ASP A 21 -7.40 -5.14 18.99
CA ASP A 21 -6.75 -6.05 19.92
C ASP A 21 -6.41 -5.21 21.16
N ASP A 22 -6.95 -5.63 22.30
CA ASP A 22 -6.81 -4.94 23.59
C ASP A 22 -5.34 -4.82 23.98
N ASP A 23 -5.02 -3.71 24.64
CA ASP A 23 -3.73 -3.25 25.13
C ASP A 23 -2.77 -2.63 24.08
N VAL A 24 -2.77 -1.29 24.10
CA VAL A 24 -1.97 -0.32 23.32
C VAL A 24 -2.62 0.11 22.00
N ILE A 25 -3.52 1.09 22.12
CA ILE A 25 -4.17 1.82 21.02
C ILE A 25 -3.10 2.54 20.19
N ASP A 26 -2.70 1.93 19.06
CA ASP A 26 -2.02 2.64 17.97
C ASP A 26 -3.00 2.83 16.81
N VAL A 27 -3.72 3.95 16.83
CA VAL A 27 -4.71 4.35 15.80
C VAL A 27 -4.13 4.32 14.38
N GLY A 28 -2.80 4.42 14.23
CA GLY A 28 -2.15 4.34 12.92
C GLY A 28 -2.08 2.91 12.41
N SER A 29 -1.65 1.97 13.27
CA SER A 29 -1.55 0.55 12.91
C SER A 29 -2.87 -0.06 12.45
N SER A 30 -4.02 0.32 13.04
CA SER A 30 -5.32 -0.21 12.62
C SER A 30 -5.66 0.11 11.16
N ASP A 31 -5.36 1.35 10.72
CA ASP A 31 -5.65 1.81 9.37
C ASP A 31 -4.74 1.14 8.34
N PHE A 32 -3.47 0.94 8.69
CA PHE A 32 -2.54 0.20 7.83
C PHE A 32 -2.88 -1.28 7.77
N ASN A 33 -3.26 -1.91 8.88
CA ASN A 33 -3.70 -3.31 8.87
C ASN A 33 -4.95 -3.51 8.01
N ALA A 34 -5.90 -2.57 8.09
CA ALA A 34 -7.05 -2.51 7.20
C ALA A 34 -6.62 -2.46 5.72
N LEU A 35 -5.69 -1.57 5.37
CA LEU A 35 -5.14 -1.43 4.03
C LEU A 35 -4.50 -2.74 3.51
N PHE A 36 -3.60 -3.35 4.27
CA PHE A 36 -2.92 -4.60 3.88
C PHE A 36 -3.91 -5.78 3.80
N THR A 37 -4.90 -5.84 4.69
CA THR A 37 -5.95 -6.86 4.66
C THR A 37 -6.82 -6.74 3.41
N VAL A 38 -7.17 -5.51 2.99
CA VAL A 38 -7.90 -5.27 1.75
C VAL A 38 -7.07 -5.72 0.56
N ALA A 39 -5.79 -5.32 0.50
CA ALA A 39 -4.88 -5.71 -0.58
C ALA A 39 -4.78 -7.24 -0.73
N GLU A 40 -4.47 -7.96 0.35
CA GLU A 40 -4.31 -9.42 0.32
C GLU A 40 -5.59 -10.14 -0.15
N ARG A 41 -6.76 -9.67 0.30
CA ARG A 41 -8.03 -10.24 -0.16
C ARG A 41 -8.28 -9.94 -1.64
N LEU A 42 -7.97 -8.74 -2.11
CA LEU A 42 -8.14 -8.37 -3.52
C LEU A 42 -7.27 -9.22 -4.44
N GLU A 43 -6.02 -9.49 -4.05
CA GLU A 43 -5.14 -10.42 -4.79
C GLU A 43 -5.80 -11.80 -4.92
N LYS A 44 -6.34 -12.33 -3.82
CA LYS A 44 -7.04 -13.63 -3.79
C LYS A 44 -8.34 -13.64 -4.59
N LEU A 45 -9.09 -12.53 -4.60
CA LEU A 45 -10.37 -12.43 -5.29
C LEU A 45 -10.20 -12.34 -6.81
N TYR A 46 -9.18 -11.63 -7.27
CA TYR A 46 -9.03 -11.25 -8.68
C TYR A 46 -7.84 -11.89 -9.40
N ASP A 47 -7.09 -12.78 -8.75
CA ASP A 47 -5.87 -13.40 -9.32
C ASP A 47 -4.89 -12.32 -9.85
N GLY A 48 -4.55 -11.37 -8.97
CA GLY A 48 -3.73 -10.21 -9.30
C GLY A 48 -2.67 -9.90 -8.25
N LYS A 49 -1.90 -8.84 -8.49
CA LYS A 49 -0.85 -8.33 -7.59
C LYS A 49 -1.20 -6.93 -7.11
N ALA A 50 -1.17 -6.71 -5.80
CA ALA A 50 -1.46 -5.43 -5.17
C ALA A 50 -0.18 -4.68 -4.81
N HIS A 51 -0.09 -3.42 -5.24
CA HIS A 51 0.98 -2.49 -4.88
C HIS A 51 0.44 -1.50 -3.85
N VAL A 52 0.96 -1.54 -2.63
CA VAL A 52 0.37 -0.86 -1.46
C VAL A 52 1.20 0.36 -1.06
N GLY A 53 0.54 1.49 -0.82
CA GLY A 53 1.14 2.69 -0.25
C GLY A 53 2.06 3.45 -1.19
N LEU A 54 1.70 3.55 -2.47
CA LEU A 54 2.50 4.28 -3.46
C LEU A 54 2.50 5.79 -3.20
N GLN A 55 3.58 6.43 -3.65
CA GLN A 55 3.89 7.86 -3.55
C GLN A 55 4.24 8.38 -4.95
N ILE A 56 3.23 8.54 -5.80
CA ILE A 56 3.41 8.87 -7.21
C ILE A 56 3.73 10.37 -7.34
N PRO A 57 4.84 10.76 -7.99
CA PRO A 57 5.12 12.16 -8.28
C PRO A 57 4.05 12.73 -9.22
N ASP A 58 3.42 13.82 -8.80
CA ASP A 58 2.49 14.59 -9.61
C ASP A 58 3.21 15.84 -10.15
N GLN A 59 3.31 15.93 -11.47
CA GLN A 59 4.02 17.01 -12.15
C GLN A 59 3.31 18.36 -11.98
N ASP A 60 1.98 18.35 -11.87
CA ASP A 60 1.19 19.57 -11.84
C ASP A 60 1.27 20.25 -10.47
N SER A 61 1.21 19.46 -9.39
CA SER A 61 1.35 19.99 -8.03
C SER A 61 2.79 20.12 -7.53
N GLY A 62 3.76 19.47 -8.19
CA GLY A 62 5.14 19.36 -7.71
C GLY A 62 5.27 18.55 -6.42
N SER A 63 4.26 17.76 -6.06
CA SER A 63 4.20 16.98 -4.83
C SER A 63 3.98 15.50 -5.11
N ARG A 64 4.26 14.63 -4.13
CA ARG A 64 3.95 13.20 -4.24
C ARG A 64 2.51 12.95 -3.78
N GLN A 65 1.73 12.25 -4.61
CA GLN A 65 0.36 11.86 -4.33
C GLN A 65 0.31 10.44 -3.79
N SER A 66 -0.46 10.24 -2.71
CA SER A 66 -0.56 8.92 -2.08
C SER A 66 -1.65 8.10 -2.73
N ILE A 67 -1.28 6.91 -3.21
CA ILE A 67 -2.22 5.88 -3.63
C ILE A 67 -2.18 4.73 -2.62
N ASP A 68 -3.36 4.34 -2.13
CA ASP A 68 -3.48 3.30 -1.11
C ASP A 68 -3.16 1.91 -1.67
N VAL A 69 -3.87 1.48 -2.72
CA VAL A 69 -3.57 0.23 -3.43
C VAL A 69 -3.73 0.42 -4.93
N VAL A 70 -2.80 -0.11 -5.71
CA VAL A 70 -2.98 -0.39 -7.14
C VAL A 70 -3.00 -1.90 -7.33
N LEU A 71 -4.16 -2.47 -7.69
CA LEU A 71 -4.29 -3.88 -8.01
C LEU A 71 -4.07 -4.07 -9.52
N VAL A 72 -3.09 -4.87 -9.91
CA VAL A 72 -2.84 -5.27 -11.30
C VAL A 72 -3.27 -6.70 -11.49
N THR A 73 -4.25 -6.92 -12.36
CA THR A 73 -4.69 -8.25 -12.79
C THR A 73 -4.16 -8.52 -14.20
N ARG A 74 -4.46 -9.70 -14.74
CA ARG A 74 -4.14 -9.98 -16.16
C ARG A 74 -4.83 -9.01 -17.10
N ARG A 75 -6.01 -8.49 -16.74
CA ARG A 75 -6.84 -7.72 -17.67
C ARG A 75 -6.82 -6.22 -17.43
N GLU A 76 -6.71 -5.84 -16.17
CA GLU A 76 -7.08 -4.50 -15.69
C GLU A 76 -6.14 -4.09 -14.54
N ALA A 77 -5.97 -2.78 -14.36
CA ALA A 77 -5.44 -2.19 -13.14
C ALA A 77 -6.55 -1.43 -12.40
N MET A 78 -6.50 -1.37 -11.07
CA MET A 78 -7.51 -0.67 -10.26
C MET A 78 -6.84 0.15 -9.15
N ILE A 79 -7.25 1.40 -8.95
CA ILE A 79 -6.91 2.17 -7.75
C ILE A 79 -7.99 1.91 -6.72
N VAL A 80 -7.57 1.45 -5.55
CA VAL A 80 -8.44 1.21 -4.42
C VAL A 80 -8.05 2.17 -3.32
N CYS A 81 -9.01 2.99 -2.91
CA CYS A 81 -8.89 3.88 -1.76
C CYS A 81 -9.49 3.16 -0.55
N VAL A 82 -8.73 3.04 0.55
CA VAL A 82 -9.19 2.34 1.74
C VAL A 82 -9.50 3.35 2.83
N LYS A 83 -10.76 3.40 3.26
CA LYS A 83 -11.19 4.28 4.36
C LYS A 83 -11.58 3.41 5.55
N ASN A 84 -10.75 3.43 6.59
CA ASN A 84 -11.07 2.78 7.86
C ASN A 84 -11.81 3.77 8.77
N VAL A 85 -13.13 3.71 8.77
CA VAL A 85 -13.99 4.67 9.48
C VAL A 85 -14.97 3.94 10.40
N ALA A 86 -15.26 4.55 11.54
CA ALA A 86 -16.21 4.02 12.52
C ALA A 86 -17.49 4.87 12.56
N GLY A 87 -18.59 4.23 12.99
CA GLY A 87 -19.89 4.89 13.16
C GLY A 87 -20.77 4.86 11.92
N PHE A 88 -21.76 5.76 11.90
CA PHE A 88 -22.69 5.91 10.78
C PHE A 88 -22.10 6.83 9.73
N ILE A 89 -22.07 6.38 8.48
CA ILE A 89 -21.58 7.17 7.36
C ILE A 89 -22.79 7.76 6.64
N SER A 90 -22.76 9.07 6.43
CA SER A 90 -23.69 9.80 5.59
C SER A 90 -22.93 10.69 4.61
N VAL A 91 -23.58 11.08 3.52
CA VAL A 91 -23.00 11.99 2.52
C VAL A 91 -23.66 13.36 2.69
N ASP A 92 -22.86 14.41 2.85
CA ASP A 92 -23.38 15.78 2.91
C ASP A 92 -23.71 16.35 1.52
N LYS A 93 -24.24 17.58 1.49
CA LYS A 93 -24.64 18.26 0.25
C LYS A 93 -23.47 18.51 -0.71
N ASP A 94 -22.24 18.50 -0.21
CA ASP A 94 -21.02 18.73 -0.98
C ASP A 94 -20.39 17.40 -1.46
N GLY A 95 -21.05 16.27 -1.22
CA GLY A 95 -20.55 14.94 -1.53
C GLY A 95 -19.49 14.42 -0.55
N ARG A 96 -19.22 15.15 0.55
CA ARG A 96 -18.26 14.73 1.57
C ARG A 96 -18.88 13.69 2.48
N TRP A 97 -18.04 12.84 3.04
CA TRP A 97 -18.47 11.82 3.97
C TRP A 97 -18.47 12.36 5.39
N VAL A 98 -19.61 12.23 6.05
CA VAL A 98 -19.79 12.55 7.47
C VAL A 98 -19.90 11.24 8.22
N CYS A 99 -18.87 10.92 8.99
CA CYS A 99 -18.78 9.72 9.81
C CYS A 99 -19.12 10.10 11.26
N THR A 100 -20.29 9.70 11.73
CA THR A 100 -20.77 9.98 13.09
C THR A 100 -20.55 8.75 13.97
N GLY A 101 -19.48 8.79 14.77
CA GLY A 101 -19.23 7.82 15.83
C GLY A 101 -19.90 8.21 17.16
N SER A 102 -19.72 7.37 18.19
CA SER A 102 -20.25 7.61 19.53
C SER A 102 -19.66 8.84 20.23
N HIS A 103 -18.43 9.23 19.88
CA HIS A 103 -17.68 10.30 20.56
C HIS A 103 -17.24 11.46 19.66
N LYS A 104 -17.26 11.29 18.33
CA LYS A 104 -16.82 12.31 17.39
C LYS A 104 -17.50 12.16 16.04
N THR A 105 -17.84 13.30 15.44
CA THR A 105 -18.18 13.37 14.01
C THR A 105 -16.94 13.80 13.23
N GLU A 106 -16.56 13.01 12.24
CA GLU A 106 -15.48 13.31 11.32
C GLU A 106 -16.05 13.61 9.95
N ARG A 107 -15.43 14.58 9.25
CA ARG A 107 -15.77 14.90 7.86
C ARG A 107 -14.59 14.56 6.99
N LEU A 108 -14.77 13.62 6.08
CA LEU A 108 -13.79 13.23 5.08
C LEU A 108 -14.18 13.85 3.74
N PRO A 109 -13.20 14.23 2.90
CA PRO A 109 -13.49 14.63 1.53
C PRO A 109 -14.19 13.49 0.77
N ASN A 110 -14.76 13.82 -0.39
CA ASN A 110 -15.40 12.81 -1.24
C ASN A 110 -14.35 11.79 -1.72
N PRO A 111 -14.36 10.54 -1.22
CA PRO A 111 -13.31 9.58 -1.53
C PRO A 111 -13.37 9.08 -2.97
N VAL A 112 -14.55 9.16 -3.61
CA VAL A 112 -14.69 8.89 -5.04
C VAL A 112 -13.97 9.97 -5.81
N ALA A 113 -14.23 11.25 -5.51
CA ALA A 113 -13.56 12.35 -6.18
C ALA A 113 -12.03 12.30 -5.97
N GLU A 114 -11.56 11.95 -4.76
CA GLU A 114 -10.14 11.72 -4.48
C GLU A 114 -9.57 10.60 -5.37
N ALA A 115 -10.24 9.46 -5.46
CA ALA A 115 -9.79 8.34 -6.29
C ALA A 115 -9.74 8.72 -7.79
N LYS A 116 -10.74 9.46 -8.28
CA LYS A 116 -10.80 9.95 -9.66
C LYS A 116 -9.63 10.89 -9.99
N GLN A 117 -9.17 11.70 -9.03
CA GLN A 117 -8.02 12.57 -9.23
C GLN A 117 -6.69 11.81 -9.32
N LEU A 118 -6.57 10.65 -8.67
CA LEU A 118 -5.35 9.84 -8.70
C LEU A 118 -5.12 9.11 -10.03
N VAL A 119 -6.18 8.91 -10.81
CA VAL A 119 -6.14 8.25 -12.12
C VAL A 119 -5.18 8.93 -13.11
N PRO A 120 -5.40 10.20 -13.50
CA PRO A 120 -4.52 10.86 -14.49
C PRO A 120 -3.07 11.01 -14.00
N ILE A 121 -2.89 11.09 -12.67
CA ILE A 121 -1.55 11.15 -12.05
C ILE A 121 -0.81 9.82 -12.24
N LEU A 122 -1.49 8.69 -12.00
CA LEU A 122 -0.92 7.37 -12.22
C LEU A 122 -0.66 7.11 -13.70
N GLU A 123 -1.59 7.49 -14.59
CA GLU A 123 -1.42 7.40 -16.04
C GLU A 123 -0.16 8.13 -16.51
N SER A 124 -0.05 9.42 -16.17
CA SER A 124 1.11 10.25 -16.52
C SER A 124 2.43 9.64 -16.01
N TYR A 125 2.42 9.10 -14.79
CA TYR A 125 3.60 8.41 -14.25
C TYR A 125 3.97 7.16 -15.04
N LEU A 126 3.00 6.34 -15.43
CA LEU A 126 3.23 5.11 -16.21
C LEU A 126 3.70 5.43 -17.64
N GLU A 127 3.14 6.46 -18.27
CA GLU A 127 3.56 6.95 -19.59
C GLU A 127 5.01 7.43 -19.58
N GLN A 128 5.42 8.19 -18.56
CA GLN A 128 6.81 8.62 -18.37
C GLN A 128 7.78 7.45 -18.20
N ARG A 129 7.28 6.29 -17.75
CA ARG A 129 8.03 5.04 -17.61
C ARG A 129 7.94 4.15 -18.85
N GLY A 130 7.39 4.66 -19.94
CA GLY A 130 7.32 3.98 -21.24
C GLY A 130 6.14 3.01 -21.37
N ILE A 131 5.13 3.12 -20.50
CA ILE A 131 3.89 2.35 -20.61
C ILE A 131 2.81 3.27 -21.18
N SER A 132 2.60 3.18 -22.50
CA SER A 132 1.44 3.80 -23.15
C SER A 132 0.23 2.89 -22.95
N LEU A 133 -0.76 3.35 -22.20
CA LEU A 133 -1.98 2.62 -21.99
C LEU A 133 -3.01 3.01 -23.07
N PRO A 134 -3.83 2.08 -23.59
CA PRO A 134 -4.91 2.42 -24.49
C PRO A 134 -5.92 3.35 -23.82
N GLU A 135 -6.54 4.25 -24.58
CA GLU A 135 -7.66 5.08 -24.09
C GLU A 135 -8.72 4.20 -23.41
N GLY A 136 -9.04 4.51 -22.16
CA GLY A 136 -10.00 3.72 -21.37
C GLY A 136 -9.38 2.85 -20.28
N TYR A 137 -8.07 2.55 -20.31
CA TYR A 137 -7.43 1.73 -19.27
C TYR A 137 -7.70 2.23 -17.84
N PHE A 138 -7.93 3.55 -17.70
CA PHE A 138 -8.52 4.15 -16.51
C PHE A 138 -9.78 4.98 -16.80
N THR A 139 -10.95 4.34 -16.89
CA THR A 139 -12.26 5.02 -16.95
C THR A 139 -13.13 4.70 -15.74
N ILE A 140 -13.74 5.72 -15.10
CA ILE A 140 -14.76 5.51 -14.07
C ILE A 140 -16.14 5.57 -14.73
N ASP A 141 -16.82 4.44 -14.89
CA ASP A 141 -18.17 4.40 -15.46
C ASP A 141 -19.23 4.81 -14.41
N SER A 142 -20.13 5.71 -14.80
CA SER A 142 -21.07 6.40 -13.93
C SER A 142 -22.46 5.75 -13.89
N ASP A 143 -22.87 4.95 -14.88
CA ASP A 143 -24.32 4.94 -15.19
C ASP A 143 -25.08 3.60 -15.15
N SER A 144 -24.56 2.51 -14.58
CA SER A 144 -25.46 1.38 -14.25
C SER A 144 -25.03 0.39 -13.15
N PHE A 145 -24.70 0.91 -11.95
CA PHE A 145 -24.96 0.31 -10.62
C PHE A 145 -24.42 1.28 -9.55
N PRO A 146 -25.12 1.65 -8.47
CA PRO A 146 -24.62 2.69 -7.56
C PRO A 146 -23.53 2.07 -6.66
N SER A 147 -22.22 2.10 -7.02
CA SER A 147 -21.30 1.09 -6.48
C SER A 147 -19.79 1.41 -6.35
N GLU A 148 -19.34 2.66 -6.48
CA GLU A 148 -17.91 3.03 -6.26
C GLU A 148 -17.43 2.81 -4.81
N VAL A 149 -18.35 2.49 -3.90
CA VAL A 149 -18.10 2.30 -2.46
C VAL A 149 -18.57 0.93 -2.02
N ILE A 150 -17.63 0.06 -1.65
CA ILE A 150 -17.90 -1.26 -1.09
C ILE A 150 -17.80 -1.17 0.42
N ARG A 151 -18.92 -1.40 1.11
CA ARG A 151 -18.92 -1.47 2.57
C ARG A 151 -18.36 -2.81 3.05
N TYR A 152 -17.89 -2.85 4.30
CA TYR A 152 -17.33 -4.05 4.92
C TYR A 152 -18.21 -5.28 4.78
N ASP A 153 -19.51 -5.14 5.06
CA ASP A 153 -20.51 -6.21 4.98
C ASP A 153 -20.63 -6.80 3.57
N GLN A 154 -20.49 -5.97 2.53
CA GLN A 154 -20.48 -6.40 1.13
C GLN A 154 -19.12 -7.00 0.76
N TRP A 155 -18.03 -6.36 1.18
CA TRP A 155 -16.66 -6.78 0.89
C TRP A 155 -16.35 -8.20 1.42
N ILE A 156 -16.80 -8.54 2.64
CA ILE A 156 -16.60 -9.89 3.20
C ILE A 156 -17.42 -10.98 2.48
N GLN A 157 -18.48 -10.59 1.77
CA GLN A 157 -19.34 -11.52 1.02
C GLN A 157 -18.85 -11.75 -0.41
N LEU A 158 -17.92 -10.92 -0.91
CA LEU A 158 -17.30 -11.14 -2.21
C LEU A 158 -16.62 -12.50 -2.22
N LYS A 159 -17.01 -13.34 -3.17
CA LYS A 159 -16.38 -14.64 -3.43
C LYS A 159 -15.38 -14.51 -4.58
N PRO A 160 -14.34 -15.35 -4.60
CA PRO A 160 -13.50 -15.51 -5.78
C PRO A 160 -14.34 -16.19 -6.87
N GLU A 161 -15.23 -15.45 -7.50
CA GLU A 161 -15.93 -15.94 -8.68
C GLU A 161 -15.02 -15.73 -9.87
N SER A 162 -14.73 -16.80 -10.61
CA SER A 162 -13.93 -16.76 -11.83
C SER A 162 -14.55 -15.92 -12.96
N ASN A 163 -15.64 -15.18 -12.71
CA ASN A 163 -16.49 -14.55 -13.72
C ASN A 163 -17.38 -13.38 -13.22
N MET A 164 -17.19 -12.78 -12.04
CA MET A 164 -18.08 -11.67 -11.60
C MET A 164 -17.94 -10.40 -12.46
N LEU A 165 -16.79 -10.21 -13.12
CA LEU A 165 -16.59 -9.14 -14.11
C LEU A 165 -17.14 -9.49 -15.51
N SER A 166 -17.71 -10.69 -15.71
CA SER A 166 -18.16 -11.19 -17.02
C SER A 166 -19.58 -10.81 -17.44
N GLY A 167 -20.36 -10.15 -16.58
CA GLY A 167 -21.74 -9.75 -16.89
C GLY A 167 -21.84 -8.56 -17.84
N TRP A 168 -20.97 -7.56 -17.68
CA TRP A 168 -21.07 -6.26 -18.36
C TRP A 168 -20.02 -6.06 -19.48
N ILE A 169 -18.91 -6.80 -19.43
CA ILE A 169 -17.76 -6.72 -20.36
C ILE A 169 -17.86 -7.76 -21.50
N LYS A 170 -18.95 -8.52 -21.63
CA LYS A 170 -19.07 -9.52 -22.73
C LYS A 170 -19.14 -8.90 -24.14
N GLY A 171 -19.44 -7.61 -24.26
CA GLY A 171 -19.63 -6.93 -25.55
C GLY A 171 -18.36 -6.50 -26.28
N ALA A 172 -17.26 -6.19 -25.56
CA ALA A 172 -16.14 -5.45 -26.17
C ALA A 172 -14.80 -6.22 -26.24
N PHE A 173 -14.69 -7.45 -25.71
CA PHE A 173 -13.39 -8.02 -25.35
C PHE A 173 -13.00 -9.37 -25.97
N HIS A 174 -13.58 -9.76 -27.10
CA HIS A 174 -13.14 -10.97 -27.83
C HIS A 174 -12.00 -10.71 -28.83
N GLY A 175 -11.40 -9.51 -28.87
CA GLY A 175 -10.46 -9.10 -29.93
C GLY A 175 -8.96 -9.07 -29.58
N GLY A 176 -8.58 -8.99 -28.29
CA GLY A 176 -7.18 -8.84 -27.89
C GLY A 176 -6.39 -10.16 -27.89
N LYS A 177 -5.20 -10.20 -28.50
CA LYS A 177 -4.29 -11.35 -28.40
C LYS A 177 -3.76 -11.46 -26.96
N LYS A 178 -4.02 -12.61 -26.32
CA LYS A 178 -3.61 -12.95 -24.95
C LYS A 178 -2.17 -12.56 -24.59
N ASP A 179 -1.24 -12.72 -25.52
CA ASP A 179 0.19 -12.44 -25.32
C ASP A 179 0.49 -10.95 -25.09
N VAL A 180 -0.28 -10.05 -25.73
CA VAL A 180 -0.11 -8.60 -25.57
C VAL A 180 -0.55 -8.17 -24.17
N GLN A 181 -1.62 -8.77 -23.67
CA GLN A 181 -2.20 -8.46 -22.37
C GLN A 181 -1.30 -8.93 -21.21
N GLU A 182 -0.73 -10.14 -21.31
CA GLU A 182 0.25 -10.62 -20.33
C GLU A 182 1.48 -9.69 -20.28
N SER A 183 1.98 -9.24 -21.45
CA SER A 183 3.14 -8.34 -21.53
C SER A 183 2.92 -6.96 -20.88
N ILE A 184 1.69 -6.41 -20.91
CA ILE A 184 1.37 -5.14 -20.28
C ILE A 184 1.30 -5.30 -18.75
N SER A 185 0.65 -6.36 -18.27
CA SER A 185 0.54 -6.62 -16.83
C SER A 185 1.91 -6.84 -16.17
N GLU A 186 2.85 -7.48 -16.86
CA GLU A 186 4.23 -7.66 -16.40
C GLU A 186 4.98 -6.33 -16.33
N LYS A 187 4.86 -5.50 -17.38
CA LYS A 187 5.47 -4.15 -17.40
C LYS A 187 4.91 -3.26 -16.29
N LEU A 188 3.59 -3.28 -16.08
CA LEU A 188 2.95 -2.55 -14.98
C LEU A 188 3.49 -3.01 -13.63
N ASN A 189 3.56 -4.32 -13.40
CA ASN A 189 4.09 -4.87 -12.17
C ASN A 189 5.56 -4.49 -11.94
N LEU A 190 6.37 -4.48 -12.99
CA LEU A 190 7.76 -4.04 -12.92
C LEU A 190 7.86 -2.56 -12.52
N VAL A 191 7.15 -1.68 -13.23
CA VAL A 191 7.17 -0.23 -12.96
C VAL A 191 6.65 0.06 -11.56
N LEU A 192 5.49 -0.48 -11.18
CA LEU A 192 4.89 -0.24 -9.87
C LEU A 192 5.72 -0.83 -8.72
N SER A 193 6.42 -1.95 -8.93
CA SER A 193 7.32 -2.51 -7.90
C SER A 193 8.54 -1.64 -7.59
N THR A 194 8.86 -0.70 -8.48
CA THR A 194 9.97 0.26 -8.32
C THR A 194 9.47 1.70 -8.11
N ALA A 195 8.16 1.89 -8.05
CA ALA A 195 7.58 3.20 -7.80
C ALA A 195 7.88 3.65 -6.37
N PRO A 196 8.04 4.97 -6.13
CA PRO A 196 8.21 5.46 -4.78
C PRO A 196 6.98 5.07 -3.94
N MET A 197 7.22 4.73 -2.67
CA MET A 197 6.19 4.27 -1.75
C MET A 197 6.45 4.82 -0.34
N TRP A 198 5.51 4.68 0.58
CA TRP A 198 5.78 4.94 1.99
C TRP A 198 6.80 3.95 2.54
N ASP A 199 7.64 4.38 3.49
CA ASP A 199 8.45 3.44 4.24
C ASP A 199 7.51 2.55 5.06
N ARG A 200 7.77 1.24 5.04
CA ARG A 200 6.94 0.22 5.68
C ARG A 200 7.71 -0.38 6.83
N LEU A 201 7.08 -0.46 8.00
CA LEU A 201 7.49 -1.32 9.09
C LEU A 201 6.49 -2.46 9.22
N GLU A 202 6.98 -3.68 9.23
CA GLU A 202 6.24 -4.86 9.64
C GLU A 202 6.58 -5.16 11.10
N LEU A 203 5.56 -5.15 11.94
CA LEU A 203 5.63 -5.43 13.37
C LEU A 203 5.05 -6.81 13.65
N LYS A 204 5.45 -7.38 14.78
CA LYS A 204 4.87 -8.62 15.28
C LYS A 204 3.36 -8.51 15.48
N GLY A 205 2.71 -9.67 15.35
CA GLY A 205 1.25 -9.75 15.39
C GLY A 205 0.58 -9.29 14.10
N ASN A 206 1.29 -9.39 12.96
CA ASN A 206 0.81 -8.99 11.63
C ASN A 206 0.35 -7.52 11.60
N LYS A 207 1.11 -6.64 12.27
CA LYS A 207 0.81 -5.22 12.37
C LYS A 207 1.72 -4.45 11.41
N PHE A 208 1.18 -3.48 10.69
CA PHE A 208 1.95 -2.67 9.74
C PHE A 208 1.91 -1.20 10.10
N VAL A 209 2.97 -0.49 9.73
CA VAL A 209 3.06 0.97 9.80
C VAL A 209 3.58 1.50 8.48
N LEU A 210 2.86 2.43 7.86
CA LEU A 210 3.34 3.20 6.71
C LEU A 210 3.68 4.63 7.15
N GLY A 211 4.80 5.17 6.69
CA GLY A 211 5.20 6.53 7.03
C GLY A 211 6.59 6.90 6.53
N GLU A 212 7.15 7.97 7.07
CA GLU A 212 8.52 8.40 6.80
C GLU A 212 9.46 7.93 7.90
N PHE A 213 10.38 7.05 7.56
CA PHE A 213 11.50 6.71 8.43
C PHE A 213 12.35 7.96 8.66
N LEU A 214 12.58 8.27 9.94
CA LEU A 214 13.38 9.42 10.33
C LEU A 214 14.78 9.00 10.75
N GLU A 215 14.87 8.12 11.75
CA GLU A 215 16.15 7.75 12.38
C GLU A 215 16.00 6.55 13.32
N PHE A 216 17.12 5.91 13.63
CA PHE A 216 17.22 5.03 14.80
C PHE A 216 17.50 5.84 16.07
N LYS A 217 17.03 5.36 17.21
CA LYS A 217 17.31 5.90 18.55
C LYS A 217 17.80 4.78 19.48
N GLY A 218 18.79 5.06 20.30
CA GLY A 218 19.44 4.04 21.14
C GLY A 218 20.82 4.49 21.59
N ASP A 219 21.63 3.53 22.00
CA ASP A 219 23.00 3.78 22.44
C ASP A 219 23.90 4.20 21.27
N ASN A 220 24.95 4.97 21.56
CA ASN A 220 25.86 5.48 20.54
C ASN A 220 26.54 4.38 19.70
N GLU A 221 26.74 3.19 20.28
CA GLU A 221 27.28 2.03 19.56
C GLU A 221 26.28 1.49 18.53
N ASP A 222 25.02 1.28 18.94
CA ASP A 222 23.94 0.82 18.05
C ASP A 222 23.70 1.82 16.91
N ILE A 223 23.64 3.12 17.23
CA ILE A 223 23.42 4.17 16.21
C ILE A 223 24.56 4.21 15.19
N ARG A 224 25.80 3.97 15.65
CA ARG A 224 26.95 3.89 14.75
C ARG A 224 26.89 2.66 13.86
N ALA A 225 26.52 1.49 14.42
CA ALA A 225 26.35 0.26 13.67
C ALA A 225 25.26 0.37 12.60
N LEU A 226 24.15 1.04 12.93
CA LEU A 226 23.02 1.26 12.02
C LEU A 226 23.20 2.45 11.07
N GLY A 227 24.29 3.22 11.20
CA GLY A 227 24.50 4.47 10.44
C GLY A 227 24.59 4.32 8.92
N ASN A 228 24.81 3.09 8.44
CA ASN A 228 24.81 2.73 7.03
C ASN A 228 23.39 2.49 6.47
N ILE A 229 22.42 2.21 7.35
CA ILE A 229 21.02 2.04 6.97
C ILE A 229 20.40 3.43 6.79
N ARG A 230 20.33 3.85 5.53
CA ARG A 230 19.72 5.12 5.11
C ARG A 230 18.72 4.84 4.00
N ARG A 231 17.61 5.58 3.97
CA ARG A 231 16.57 5.45 2.94
C ARG A 231 17.11 5.45 1.51
N SER A 232 18.10 6.30 1.24
CA SER A 232 18.76 6.34 -0.07
C SER A 232 19.51 5.03 -0.38
N LYS A 233 20.27 4.48 0.57
CA LYS A 233 21.22 3.38 0.33
C LYS A 233 20.67 1.98 0.56
N VAL A 234 19.63 1.83 1.37
CA VAL A 234 19.09 0.53 1.79
C VAL A 234 17.64 0.44 1.33
N SER A 235 17.28 -0.70 0.74
CA SER A 235 15.90 -0.99 0.30
C SER A 235 15.14 -1.78 1.37
N THR A 236 15.78 -2.79 1.96
CA THR A 236 15.12 -3.75 2.86
C THR A 236 15.98 -4.02 4.09
N VAL A 237 15.32 -4.14 5.23
CA VAL A 237 15.92 -4.53 6.52
C VAL A 237 15.07 -5.66 7.11
N THR A 238 15.72 -6.69 7.66
CA THR A 238 15.07 -7.77 8.41
C THR A 238 15.73 -7.91 9.78
N ILE A 239 14.92 -8.21 10.79
CA ILE A 239 15.38 -8.24 12.18
C ILE A 239 15.16 -9.64 12.74
N GLN A 240 16.25 -10.25 13.16
CA GLN A 240 16.27 -11.57 13.75
C GLN A 240 16.66 -11.46 15.23
N LYS A 241 15.99 -12.28 16.06
CA LYS A 241 16.37 -12.38 17.47
C LYS A 241 17.54 -13.33 17.61
N THR A 242 18.60 -12.89 18.27
CA THR A 242 19.61 -13.82 18.78
C THR A 242 19.01 -14.53 19.99
N SER A 243 18.63 -15.81 19.85
CA SER A 243 18.12 -16.59 20.97
C SER A 243 19.30 -17.02 21.85
N MET A 244 19.34 -16.57 23.10
CA MET A 244 20.18 -17.20 24.12
C MET A 244 19.25 -18.04 24.98
N PHE A 245 19.45 -19.36 24.94
CA PHE A 245 18.75 -20.35 25.76
C PHE A 245 18.54 -19.83 27.19
N GLY A 246 17.29 -19.57 27.57
CA GLY A 246 16.89 -19.26 28.96
C GLY A 246 16.96 -17.80 29.43
N VAL A 247 17.40 -16.83 28.61
CA VAL A 247 17.45 -15.40 28.99
C VAL A 247 16.80 -14.51 27.91
N ALA A 248 16.10 -13.45 28.31
CA ALA A 248 15.50 -12.51 27.38
C ALA A 248 16.57 -11.96 26.39
N PRO A 249 16.28 -11.93 25.06
CA PRO A 249 17.26 -11.50 24.06
C PRO A 249 17.71 -10.06 24.32
N SER A 250 18.98 -9.90 24.70
CA SER A 250 19.60 -8.60 24.93
C SER A 250 20.08 -7.94 23.62
N LYS A 251 20.27 -8.74 22.57
CA LYS A 251 20.78 -8.34 21.26
C LYS A 251 19.92 -8.87 20.11
N LEU A 252 19.91 -8.14 19.01
CA LEU A 252 19.21 -8.42 17.76
C LEU A 252 20.21 -8.44 16.62
N GLN A 253 20.04 -9.37 15.69
CA GLN A 253 20.71 -9.35 14.39
C GLN A 253 19.84 -8.58 13.41
N VAL A 254 20.45 -7.60 12.75
CA VAL A 254 19.81 -6.77 11.73
C VAL A 254 20.52 -7.08 10.43
N HIS A 255 19.78 -7.68 9.49
CA HIS A 255 20.25 -7.91 8.14
C HIS A 255 19.65 -6.84 7.24
N TYR A 256 20.46 -6.19 6.43
CA TYR A 256 19.97 -5.22 5.47
C TYR A 256 20.59 -5.42 4.09
N CYS A 257 19.81 -5.11 3.07
CA CYS A 257 20.24 -5.18 1.69
C CYS A 257 20.42 -3.77 1.13
N LEU A 258 21.57 -3.56 0.49
CA LEU A 258 21.81 -2.32 -0.25
C LEU A 258 20.83 -2.21 -1.43
N ARG A 259 20.50 -0.97 -1.77
CA ARG A 259 19.64 -0.65 -2.90
C ARG A 259 20.39 -0.93 -4.19
N ASP A 260 19.81 -1.77 -5.04
CA ASP A 260 20.28 -1.99 -6.39
C ASP A 260 19.76 -0.88 -7.31
N TYR A 261 20.66 -0.01 -7.76
CA TYR A 261 20.37 1.05 -8.73
C TYR A 261 20.54 0.60 -10.19
N ARG A 262 21.07 -0.61 -10.41
CA ARG A 262 21.38 -1.15 -11.74
C ARG A 262 20.33 -2.14 -12.24
N GLY A 263 19.48 -2.65 -11.35
CA GLY A 263 18.35 -3.52 -11.70
C GLY A 263 18.75 -4.97 -12.00
N GLU A 264 19.91 -5.40 -11.50
CA GLU A 264 20.44 -6.77 -11.66
C GLU A 264 19.86 -7.75 -10.63
N GLY A 265 19.07 -7.26 -9.67
CA GLY A 265 18.45 -8.08 -8.62
C GLY A 265 19.42 -8.33 -7.47
N THR A 266 18.87 -8.58 -6.28
CA THR A 266 19.66 -8.76 -5.05
C THR A 266 19.91 -10.24 -4.81
N SER A 267 21.20 -10.64 -4.79
CA SER A 267 21.61 -12.00 -4.46
C SER A 267 21.56 -12.21 -2.94
N ALA A 268 21.38 -13.44 -2.49
CA ALA A 268 21.46 -13.79 -1.06
C ALA A 268 22.84 -13.45 -0.45
N SER A 269 23.87 -13.25 -1.27
CA SER A 269 25.21 -12.80 -0.87
C SER A 269 25.31 -11.33 -0.46
N ASP A 270 24.28 -10.51 -0.71
CA ASP A 270 24.39 -9.04 -0.64
C ASP A 270 23.86 -8.45 0.68
N TRP A 271 23.45 -9.32 1.61
CA TRP A 271 22.97 -8.92 2.92
C TRP A 271 24.13 -8.60 3.86
N THR A 272 24.11 -7.40 4.42
CA THR A 272 25.03 -7.01 5.50
C THR A 272 24.37 -7.27 6.85
N GLU A 273 25.12 -7.81 7.79
CA GLU A 273 24.67 -8.08 9.16
C GLU A 273 25.29 -7.11 10.16
N VAL A 274 24.48 -6.59 11.07
CA VAL A 274 24.93 -5.85 12.26
C VAL A 274 24.18 -6.34 13.49
N THR A 275 24.83 -6.29 14.65
CA THR A 275 24.21 -6.67 15.93
C THR A 275 23.99 -5.42 16.78
N VAL A 276 22.78 -5.26 17.31
CA VAL A 276 22.39 -4.11 18.14
C VAL A 276 21.58 -4.54 19.35
N HIS A 277 21.39 -3.66 20.33
CA HIS A 277 20.57 -4.01 21.48
C HIS A 277 19.07 -4.12 21.17
N SER A 278 18.36 -4.95 21.93
CA SER A 278 16.91 -5.09 21.78
C SER A 278 16.09 -3.87 22.21
N ARG A 279 16.74 -2.93 22.91
CA ARG A 279 16.19 -1.62 23.31
C ARG A 279 16.32 -0.53 22.25
N THR A 280 17.08 -0.74 21.18
CA THR A 280 17.15 0.21 20.06
C THR A 280 15.74 0.43 19.52
N GLU A 281 15.44 1.66 19.12
CA GLU A 281 14.13 2.08 18.64
C GLU A 281 14.25 2.64 17.22
N ILE A 282 13.17 2.51 16.46
CA ILE A 282 12.97 3.18 15.19
C ILE A 282 12.03 4.35 15.41
N LYS A 283 12.39 5.52 14.88
CA LYS A 283 11.51 6.67 14.82
C LYS A 283 10.94 6.82 13.41
N ILE A 284 9.62 6.72 13.29
CA ILE A 284 8.88 6.88 12.04
C ILE A 284 7.79 7.93 12.24
N GLN A 285 7.52 8.74 11.22
CA GLN A 285 6.35 9.60 11.17
C GLN A 285 5.25 8.89 10.37
N PRO A 286 4.20 8.35 11.02
CA PRO A 286 3.14 7.63 10.31
C PRO A 286 2.44 8.51 9.28
N LYS A 287 1.99 7.92 8.17
CA LYS A 287 1.17 8.58 7.15
C LYS A 287 -0.03 9.26 7.82
N GLY A 288 -0.28 10.52 7.48
CA GLY A 288 -1.39 11.32 8.03
C GLY A 288 -1.16 11.86 9.45
N SER A 289 -0.01 11.58 10.08
CA SER A 289 0.33 12.10 11.41
C SER A 289 1.37 13.22 11.33
N THR A 290 1.18 14.29 12.11
CA THR A 290 2.20 15.33 12.34
C THR A 290 3.20 14.94 13.43
N LYS A 291 2.96 13.84 14.15
CA LYS A 291 3.79 13.38 15.26
C LYS A 291 4.54 12.11 14.88
N ALA A 292 5.83 12.12 15.13
CA ALA A 292 6.67 10.93 15.03
C ALA A 292 6.38 9.96 16.20
N ARG A 293 6.40 8.66 15.90
CA ARG A 293 6.26 7.56 16.85
C ARG A 293 7.55 6.75 16.91
N LYS A 294 7.73 6.07 18.03
CA LYS A 294 8.88 5.21 18.29
C LYS A 294 8.42 3.77 18.44
N TYR A 295 9.14 2.85 17.80
CA TYR A 295 8.89 1.42 17.89
C TYR A 295 10.17 0.74 18.33
N LYS A 296 10.10 -0.14 19.33
CA LYS A 296 11.26 -0.96 19.71
C LYS A 296 11.64 -1.85 18.54
N LEU A 297 12.92 -1.90 18.18
CA LEU A 297 13.43 -2.73 17.10
C LEU A 297 13.11 -4.21 17.34
N SER A 298 13.09 -4.63 18.60
CA SER A 298 12.67 -5.97 19.01
C SER A 298 11.21 -6.32 18.69
N SER A 299 10.36 -5.35 18.36
CA SER A 299 8.98 -5.58 17.91
C SER A 299 8.82 -5.62 16.39
N VAL A 300 9.85 -5.23 15.65
CA VAL A 300 9.86 -5.11 14.20
C VAL A 300 10.40 -6.42 13.60
N ILE A 301 9.76 -6.88 12.53
CA ILE A 301 10.14 -8.06 11.75
C ILE A 301 10.95 -7.62 10.55
N SER A 302 10.43 -6.65 9.80
CA SER A 302 11.06 -6.16 8.58
C SER A 302 10.78 -4.66 8.37
N MET A 303 11.61 -4.04 7.53
CA MET A 303 11.39 -2.69 7.02
C MET A 303 11.63 -2.66 5.52
N SER A 304 10.79 -1.92 4.80
CA SER A 304 11.04 -1.52 3.42
C SER A 304 11.18 0.00 3.37
N LEU A 305 12.31 0.48 2.86
CA LEU A 305 12.61 1.91 2.78
C LEU A 305 12.49 2.36 1.33
N SER A 306 11.66 3.36 1.06
CA SER A 306 11.57 4.01 -0.25
C SER A 306 12.54 5.18 -0.33
N ALA A 307 13.17 5.32 -1.50
CA ALA A 307 13.95 6.51 -1.85
C ALA A 307 13.04 7.69 -2.29
#